data_AF-A0A225VE56-F1
#
_entry.id   AF-A0A225VE56-F1
#
_cell.length_a   1.000
_cell.length_b   1.000
_cell.length_c   1.000
_cell.angle_alpha   90.00
_cell.angle_beta   90.00
_cell.angle_gamma   90.00
#
_symmetry.space_group_name_H-M   'P 1'
#
loop_
_entity.id
_entity.type
_entity.pdbx_description
1 polymer ?
#
loop_
_entity_poly.entity_id
_entity_poly.type
_entity_poly.pdbx_seq_one_letter_code
_entity_poly.pdbx_strand_id
1 'polypeptide(L)'
;MKPLVTCTRSDPHTNDIAIYNHVEQLLNFWGGKFRPVSTDFTIPDSSARQMWILWVCGNKVKRIPPIRLLDGRAMPDRKMQKRLSQLRYGMTTIERSVESKGLLPCGQTIEEATQAFVTSADSVGVDDTTDRSSKQRQGQLSWATFEKLLRKKQKKSKH
;
A
#
# COMPACT_ATOMS: atom_id res chain seq x y z
N MET A 1 -12.83 -32.92 -28.74
CA MET A 1 -13.48 -32.18 -27.63
C MET A 1 -12.46 -31.26 -26.97
N LYS A 2 -12.88 -30.02 -26.69
CA LYS A 2 -12.13 -28.81 -26.28
C LYS A 2 -11.59 -27.95 -27.44
N PRO A 3 -12.33 -26.89 -27.87
CA PRO A 3 -11.77 -25.84 -28.69
C PRO A 3 -11.05 -24.79 -27.82
N LEU A 4 -10.03 -24.18 -28.45
CA LEU A 4 -9.29 -23.03 -27.96
C LEU A 4 -10.24 -21.89 -27.59
N VAL A 5 -10.06 -21.31 -26.39
CA VAL A 5 -10.67 -20.03 -26.06
C VAL A 5 -9.90 -18.95 -26.81
N THR A 6 -10.47 -18.52 -27.92
CA THR A 6 -10.05 -17.35 -28.69
C THR A 6 -10.20 -16.10 -27.83
N CYS A 7 -9.12 -15.35 -27.64
CA CYS A 7 -9.18 -13.97 -27.17
C CYS A 7 -9.98 -13.15 -28.19
N THR A 8 -11.27 -12.97 -27.94
CA THR A 8 -12.09 -12.02 -28.69
C THR A 8 -11.69 -10.61 -28.25
N ARG A 9 -11.06 -9.91 -29.18
CA ARG A 9 -10.73 -8.49 -29.18
C ARG A 9 -12.00 -7.68 -28.89
N SER A 10 -12.18 -7.26 -27.63
CA SER A 10 -13.26 -6.36 -27.23
C SER A 10 -12.88 -4.91 -27.52
N ASP A 11 -13.87 -4.14 -27.96
CA ASP A 11 -13.81 -2.77 -28.47
C ASP A 11 -12.98 -1.80 -27.62
N PRO A 12 -12.24 -0.87 -28.26
CA PRO A 12 -11.38 0.09 -27.56
C PRO A 12 -12.14 1.25 -26.90
N HIS A 13 -13.48 1.31 -26.94
CA HIS A 13 -14.23 2.48 -26.45
C HIS A 13 -15.12 2.24 -25.21
N THR A 14 -15.19 1.01 -24.69
CA THR A 14 -15.99 0.69 -23.48
C THR A 14 -15.14 0.60 -22.21
N ASN A 15 -13.81 0.58 -22.34
CA ASN A 15 -12.87 0.40 -21.22
C ASN A 15 -12.56 1.68 -20.43
N ASP A 16 -12.87 2.87 -20.96
CA ASP A 16 -12.64 4.13 -20.23
C ASP A 16 -13.68 4.38 -19.14
N ILE A 17 -14.87 3.79 -19.25
CA ILE A 17 -15.95 3.96 -18.27
C ILE A 17 -15.76 3.03 -17.06
N ALA A 18 -15.06 1.90 -17.21
CA ALA A 18 -14.80 0.97 -16.10
C ALA A 18 -13.70 1.45 -15.14
N ILE A 19 -12.77 2.30 -15.59
CA ILE A 19 -11.78 2.93 -14.72
C ILE A 19 -12.42 4.07 -13.91
N TYR A 20 -13.42 4.75 -14.49
CA TYR A 20 -14.11 5.88 -13.85
C TYR A 20 -15.12 5.49 -12.75
N ASN A 21 -15.57 4.24 -12.69
CA ASN A 21 -16.67 3.83 -11.80
C ASN A 21 -16.24 3.23 -10.43
N HIS A 22 -14.95 3.21 -10.07
CA HIS A 22 -14.53 2.90 -8.68
C HIS A 22 -14.03 4.12 -7.90
N VAL A 23 -14.19 5.30 -8.48
CA VAL A 23 -13.95 6.57 -7.82
C VAL A 23 -15.13 7.48 -8.11
N GLU A 24 -16.29 7.21 -7.48
CA GLU A 24 -17.16 8.31 -7.06
C GLU A 24 -16.37 9.13 -6.03
N GLN A 25 -15.52 9.96 -6.60
CA GLN A 25 -14.43 10.68 -5.99
C GLN A 25 -15.09 11.88 -5.31
N LEU A 26 -15.51 11.70 -4.06
CA LEU A 26 -15.84 12.80 -3.17
C LEU A 26 -14.53 13.52 -2.81
N LEU A 27 -14.02 14.26 -3.79
CA LEU A 27 -12.85 15.08 -3.67
C LEU A 27 -13.16 16.18 -2.65
N ASN A 28 -12.27 16.33 -1.68
CA ASN A 28 -12.34 17.39 -0.70
C ASN A 28 -11.77 18.66 -1.32
N PHE A 29 -12.48 19.78 -1.20
CA PHE A 29 -12.01 21.05 -1.74
C PHE A 29 -11.28 21.84 -0.66
N TRP A 30 -9.96 21.98 -0.79
CA TRP A 30 -9.17 22.84 0.10
C TRP A 30 -7.87 23.29 -0.57
N GLY A 31 -7.40 24.49 -0.20
CA GLY A 31 -6.26 25.14 -0.86
C GLY A 31 -6.51 25.40 -2.35
N GLY A 32 -7.75 25.70 -2.72
CA GLY A 32 -8.17 26.04 -4.09
C GLY A 32 -8.16 24.87 -5.08
N LYS A 33 -8.03 23.62 -4.61
CA LYS A 33 -7.98 22.42 -5.48
C LYS A 33 -8.79 21.29 -4.87
N PHE A 34 -9.35 20.46 -5.75
CA PHE A 34 -9.96 19.19 -5.38
C PHE A 34 -8.91 18.15 -5.04
N ARG A 35 -9.07 17.47 -3.90
CA ARG A 35 -8.06 16.56 -3.35
C ARG A 35 -8.68 15.27 -2.84
N PRO A 36 -7.96 14.12 -2.96
CA PRO A 36 -8.51 12.82 -2.54
C PRO A 36 -8.70 12.64 -1.03
N VAL A 37 -8.13 13.51 -0.19
CA VAL A 37 -8.22 13.40 1.28
C VAL A 37 -8.70 14.71 1.90
N SER A 38 -9.38 14.59 3.05
CA SER A 38 -9.84 15.73 3.84
C SER A 38 -8.68 16.48 4.51
N THR A 39 -8.92 17.72 4.94
CA THR A 39 -7.97 18.52 5.72
C THR A 39 -7.57 17.86 7.03
N ASP A 40 -8.46 17.07 7.62
CA ASP A 40 -8.24 16.39 8.90
C ASP A 40 -7.64 14.98 8.73
N PHE A 41 -7.25 14.62 7.50
CA PHE A 41 -6.70 13.31 7.23
C PHE A 41 -5.33 13.12 7.90
N THR A 42 -5.22 12.04 8.68
CA THR A 42 -3.96 11.61 9.27
C THR A 42 -3.64 10.19 8.87
N ILE A 43 -2.36 9.92 8.56
CA ILE A 43 -1.87 8.55 8.41
C ILE A 43 -1.91 7.86 9.79
N PRO A 44 -2.57 6.72 9.96
CA PRO A 44 -2.68 6.08 11.27
C PRO A 44 -1.35 5.44 11.69
N ASP A 45 -0.99 5.54 12.97
CA ASP A 45 0.07 4.70 13.55
C ASP A 45 -0.51 3.31 13.82
N SER A 46 -0.38 2.44 12.83
CA SER A 46 -0.91 1.07 12.83
C SER A 46 0.19 0.06 12.54
N SER A 47 -0.15 -1.23 12.61
CA SER A 47 0.83 -2.27 12.27
C SER A 47 1.21 -2.25 10.79
N ALA A 48 2.39 -2.77 10.46
CA ALA A 48 2.86 -2.86 9.08
C ALA A 48 1.84 -3.58 8.17
N ARG A 49 1.21 -4.66 8.65
CA ARG A 49 0.14 -5.38 7.95
C ARG A 49 -1.08 -4.50 7.69
N GLN A 50 -1.60 -3.84 8.73
CA GLN A 50 -2.80 -3.00 8.57
C GLN A 50 -2.54 -1.83 7.64
N MET A 51 -1.33 -1.27 7.71
CA MET A 51 -0.93 -0.19 6.83
C MET A 51 -0.72 -0.68 5.38
N TRP A 52 -0.25 -1.91 5.17
CA TRP A 52 -0.19 -2.52 3.84
C TRP A 52 -1.58 -2.70 3.21
N ILE A 53 -2.57 -3.13 4.01
CA ILE A 53 -3.96 -3.21 3.54
C ILE A 53 -4.46 -1.83 3.12
N LEU A 54 -4.21 -0.79 3.92
CA LEU A 54 -4.55 0.60 3.55
C LEU A 54 -3.77 1.09 2.31
N TRP A 55 -2.52 0.62 2.15
CA TRP A 55 -1.66 0.96 1.01
C TRP A 55 -2.27 0.49 -0.31
N VAL A 56 -2.74 -0.76 -0.36
CA VAL A 56 -3.24 -1.39 -1.59
C VAL A 56 -4.75 -1.24 -1.78
N CYS A 57 -5.53 -1.37 -0.72
CA CYS A 57 -7.00 -1.40 -0.78
C CYS A 57 -7.66 -0.07 -0.36
N GLY A 58 -6.95 0.80 0.38
CA GLY A 58 -7.53 2.00 0.96
C GLY A 58 -8.54 1.68 2.08
N ASN A 59 -9.46 2.61 2.33
CA ASN A 59 -10.56 2.44 3.27
C ASN A 59 -11.85 3.04 2.72
N LYS A 60 -12.78 2.19 2.30
CA LYS A 60 -14.06 2.59 1.71
C LYS A 60 -14.96 3.33 2.71
N VAL A 61 -15.00 2.90 3.97
CA VAL A 61 -15.84 3.50 5.02
C VAL A 61 -15.41 4.94 5.30
N LYS A 62 -14.10 5.17 5.39
CA LYS A 62 -13.50 6.50 5.58
C LYS A 62 -13.27 7.25 4.26
N ARG A 63 -13.69 6.67 3.12
CA ARG A 63 -13.51 7.22 1.77
C ARG A 63 -12.05 7.60 1.46
N ILE A 64 -11.11 6.83 1.96
CA ILE A 64 -9.68 6.99 1.70
C ILE A 64 -9.34 6.06 0.53
N PRO A 65 -8.83 6.57 -0.61
CA PRO A 65 -8.37 5.70 -1.68
C PRO A 65 -7.13 4.91 -1.22
N PRO A 66 -6.71 3.87 -1.96
CA PRO A 66 -5.41 3.22 -1.74
C PRO A 66 -4.30 4.26 -1.56
N ILE A 67 -3.58 4.19 -0.44
CA ILE A 67 -2.61 5.24 -0.07
C ILE A 67 -1.49 5.35 -1.12
N ARG A 68 -1.20 4.27 -1.86
CA ARG A 68 -0.23 4.28 -2.97
C ARG A 68 -0.55 5.29 -4.07
N LEU A 69 -1.83 5.60 -4.27
CA LEU A 69 -2.32 6.55 -5.27
C LEU A 69 -2.24 8.02 -4.81
N LEU A 70 -1.99 8.26 -3.51
CA LEU A 70 -1.97 9.62 -2.95
C LEU A 70 -0.64 10.30 -3.22
N ASP A 71 -0.61 11.44 -3.91
CA ASP A 71 0.61 12.25 -4.02
C ASP A 71 0.89 13.08 -2.74
N GLY A 72 2.13 13.49 -2.51
CA GLY A 72 2.47 14.42 -1.43
C GLY A 72 1.65 15.70 -1.49
N ARG A 73 1.31 16.19 -2.68
CA ARG A 73 0.43 17.35 -2.85
C ARG A 73 -0.98 17.11 -2.32
N ALA A 74 -1.44 15.87 -2.23
CA ALA A 74 -2.73 15.53 -1.65
C ALA A 74 -2.76 15.67 -0.13
N MET A 75 -1.62 15.74 0.56
CA MET A 75 -1.57 15.79 2.02
C MET A 75 -1.82 17.20 2.60
N PRO A 76 -2.58 17.31 3.70
CA PRO A 76 -3.01 18.60 4.27
C PRO A 76 -1.87 19.48 4.75
N ASP A 77 -0.81 18.88 5.32
CA ASP A 77 0.32 19.62 5.87
C ASP A 77 1.68 18.97 5.51
N ARG A 78 2.78 19.69 5.77
CA ARG A 78 4.15 19.21 5.55
C ARG A 78 4.49 17.97 6.41
N LYS A 79 3.85 17.80 7.56
CA LYS A 79 4.09 16.67 8.47
C LYS A 79 3.54 15.37 7.87
N MET A 80 2.33 15.40 7.32
CA MET A 80 1.68 14.29 6.62
C MET A 80 2.37 14.01 5.29
N GLN A 81 2.86 15.04 4.57
CA GLN A 81 3.73 14.83 3.41
C GLN A 81 4.96 14.00 3.77
N LYS A 82 5.68 14.39 4.82
CA LYS A 82 6.86 13.65 5.29
C LYS A 82 6.52 12.22 5.71
N ARG A 83 5.41 12.03 6.44
CA ARG A 83 4.93 10.70 6.85
C ARG A 83 4.54 9.83 5.65
N LEU A 84 3.93 10.41 4.62
CA LEU A 84 3.61 9.70 3.39
C LEU A 84 4.89 9.27 2.64
N SER A 85 5.90 10.13 2.58
CA SER A 85 7.20 9.78 1.97
C SER A 85 7.91 8.64 2.72
N GLN A 86 7.86 8.66 4.04
CA GLN A 86 8.36 7.58 4.92
C GLN A 86 7.63 6.27 4.67
N LEU A 87 6.29 6.33 4.65
CA LEU A 87 5.44 5.18 4.39
C LEU A 87 5.69 4.59 3.01
N ARG A 88 5.79 5.43 1.97
CA ARG A 88 6.12 5.05 0.60
C ARG A 88 7.35 4.16 0.54
N TYR A 89 8.42 4.58 1.21
CA TYR A 89 9.67 3.83 1.22
C TYR A 89 9.48 2.40 1.77
N GLY A 90 8.77 2.25 2.90
CA GLY A 90 8.51 0.96 3.52
C GLY A 90 7.62 0.07 2.65
N MET A 91 6.49 0.62 2.17
CA MET A 91 5.50 -0.16 1.44
C MET A 91 5.94 -0.49 0.02
N THR A 92 6.64 0.40 -0.69
CA THR A 92 7.19 0.08 -2.02
C THR A 92 8.21 -1.06 -1.96
N THR A 93 8.91 -1.26 -0.84
CA THR A 93 9.80 -2.42 -0.65
C THR A 93 9.02 -3.73 -0.63
N ILE A 94 7.90 -3.74 0.09
CA ILE A 94 6.97 -4.87 0.12
C ILE A 94 6.35 -5.07 -1.27
N GLU A 95 5.91 -3.99 -1.91
CA GLU A 95 5.29 -4.00 -3.23
C GLU A 95 6.18 -4.65 -4.29
N ARG A 96 7.46 -4.30 -4.34
CA ARG A 96 8.43 -4.96 -5.23
C ARG A 96 8.58 -6.45 -4.94
N SER A 97 8.55 -6.84 -3.67
CA SER A 97 8.65 -8.25 -3.26
C SER A 97 7.40 -9.06 -3.60
N VAL A 98 6.23 -8.41 -3.68
CA VAL A 98 4.96 -9.03 -4.08
C VAL A 98 4.87 -9.06 -5.61
N GLU A 99 5.29 -7.99 -6.29
CA GLU A 99 5.34 -7.87 -7.75
C GLU A 99 6.27 -8.92 -8.36
N SER A 100 7.44 -9.16 -7.77
CA SER A 100 8.35 -10.22 -8.20
C SER A 100 7.76 -11.63 -8.08
N LYS A 101 6.66 -11.79 -7.34
CA LYS A 101 5.92 -13.06 -7.19
C LYS A 101 4.64 -13.09 -8.03
N GLY A 102 4.37 -12.06 -8.83
CA GLY A 102 3.18 -11.95 -9.69
C GLY A 102 1.86 -11.75 -8.92
N LEU A 103 1.92 -11.34 -7.65
CA LEU A 103 0.78 -11.33 -6.74
C LEU A 103 0.03 -9.99 -6.66
N LEU A 104 0.29 -9.01 -7.55
CA LEU A 104 -0.42 -7.72 -7.55
C LEU A 104 -1.43 -7.57 -8.72
N PRO A 105 -2.67 -8.09 -8.57
CA PRO A 105 -3.78 -7.67 -9.41
C PRO A 105 -4.26 -6.24 -9.12
N CYS A 106 -4.93 -5.63 -10.10
CA CYS A 106 -5.77 -4.46 -9.89
C CYS A 106 -6.97 -4.86 -9.02
N GLY A 107 -7.25 -4.11 -7.94
CA GLY A 107 -8.45 -4.32 -7.11
C GLY A 107 -8.39 -5.46 -6.10
N GLN A 108 -7.31 -5.58 -5.32
CA GLN A 108 -7.21 -6.61 -4.27
C GLN A 108 -8.26 -6.48 -3.16
N THR A 109 -8.77 -7.63 -2.72
CA THR A 109 -9.52 -7.80 -1.46
C THR A 109 -8.60 -7.70 -0.24
N ILE A 110 -9.17 -7.54 0.95
CA ILE A 110 -8.40 -7.43 2.21
C ILE A 110 -7.64 -8.74 2.47
N GLU A 111 -8.25 -9.86 2.13
CA GLU A 111 -7.72 -11.22 2.27
C GLU A 111 -6.52 -11.44 1.35
N GLU A 112 -6.63 -11.06 0.07
CA GLU A 112 -5.53 -11.13 -0.90
C GLU A 112 -4.36 -10.23 -0.49
N ALA A 113 -4.65 -8.98 -0.08
CA ALA A 113 -3.62 -8.07 0.40
C ALA A 113 -2.92 -8.60 1.67
N THR A 114 -3.67 -9.27 2.54
CA THR A 114 -3.13 -9.95 3.72
C THR A 114 -2.19 -11.07 3.33
N GLN A 115 -2.60 -11.93 2.40
CA GLN A 115 -1.78 -13.06 1.98
C GLN A 115 -0.51 -12.59 1.28
N ALA A 116 -0.61 -11.57 0.41
CA ALA A 116 0.54 -10.93 -0.22
C ALA A 116 1.54 -10.40 0.81
N PHE A 117 1.05 -9.75 1.88
CA PHE A 117 1.91 -9.28 2.97
C PHE A 117 2.64 -10.43 3.65
N VAL A 118 1.94 -11.48 4.08
CA VAL A 118 2.56 -12.63 4.78
C VAL A 118 3.64 -13.28 3.89
N THR A 119 3.30 -13.58 2.64
CA THR A 119 4.23 -14.18 1.68
C THR A 119 5.46 -13.30 1.41
N SER A 120 5.31 -11.97 1.47
CA SER A 120 6.43 -11.03 1.26
C SER A 120 7.25 -10.77 2.52
N ALA A 121 6.65 -10.86 3.71
CA ALA A 121 7.32 -10.62 4.98
C ALA A 121 8.48 -11.59 5.18
N ASP A 122 8.29 -12.85 4.78
CA ASP A 122 9.33 -13.89 4.81
C ASP A 122 10.53 -13.53 3.93
N SER A 123 10.31 -12.97 2.74
CA SER A 123 11.39 -12.58 1.82
C SER A 123 12.04 -11.23 2.14
N VAL A 124 11.33 -10.33 2.81
CA VAL A 124 11.91 -9.05 3.27
C VAL A 124 12.88 -9.28 4.44
N GLY A 125 12.81 -10.43 5.10
CA GLY A 125 13.76 -10.85 6.12
C GLY A 125 13.86 -9.80 7.21
N VAL A 126 12.72 -9.43 7.80
CA VAL A 126 12.70 -8.86 9.15
C VAL A 126 12.91 -10.03 10.10
N ASP A 127 14.11 -10.59 10.06
CA ASP A 127 14.56 -11.58 11.03
C ASP A 127 14.54 -10.94 12.41
N ASP A 128 14.13 -11.76 13.38
CA ASP A 128 14.19 -11.58 14.84
C ASP A 128 15.60 -11.15 15.26
N THR A 129 15.95 -9.89 15.00
CA THR A 129 17.22 -9.32 15.41
C THR A 129 17.03 -8.64 16.75
N THR A 130 16.68 -9.43 17.76
CA THR A 130 17.24 -9.24 19.10
C THR A 130 17.23 -10.56 19.83
N ASP A 131 18.43 -11.10 20.05
CA ASP A 131 18.68 -12.19 20.97
C ASP A 131 18.07 -11.82 22.34
N ARG A 132 17.37 -12.80 22.92
CA ARG A 132 16.68 -12.78 24.22
C ARG A 132 15.41 -11.92 24.30
N SER A 133 14.27 -12.63 24.29
CA SER A 133 12.94 -12.21 24.75
C SER A 133 12.13 -11.27 23.86
N SER A 134 11.60 -11.78 22.74
CA SER A 134 10.22 -11.47 22.33
C SER A 134 9.83 -12.26 21.08
N LYS A 135 8.89 -13.20 21.23
CA LYS A 135 8.03 -13.72 20.16
C LYS A 135 7.13 -12.58 19.63
N GLN A 136 7.70 -11.48 19.12
CA GLN A 136 6.92 -10.30 18.73
C GLN A 136 6.28 -10.56 17.37
N ARG A 137 4.98 -10.82 17.41
CA ARG A 137 4.13 -11.10 16.25
C ARG A 137 4.35 -9.99 15.20
N GLN A 138 4.96 -10.33 14.06
CA GLN A 138 5.25 -9.41 12.94
C GLN A 138 4.04 -8.53 12.53
N GLY A 139 2.80 -9.01 12.78
CA GLY A 139 1.56 -8.27 12.60
C GLY A 139 1.26 -7.16 13.61
N GLN A 140 2.07 -6.98 14.67
CA GLN A 140 1.91 -5.96 15.71
C GLN A 140 2.97 -4.84 15.67
N LEU A 141 4.06 -5.01 14.91
CA LEU A 141 5.07 -3.97 14.76
C LEU A 141 4.49 -2.78 14.01
N SER A 142 4.68 -1.57 14.57
CA SER A 142 4.25 -0.35 13.89
C SER A 142 5.02 -0.19 12.58
N TRP A 143 4.34 0.30 11.54
CA TRP A 143 4.96 0.49 10.22
C TRP A 143 6.16 1.45 10.27
N ALA A 144 6.16 2.42 11.18
CA ALA A 144 7.28 3.35 11.39
C ALA A 144 8.52 2.66 11.97
N THR A 145 8.34 1.69 12.86
CA THR A 145 9.44 0.86 13.37
C THR A 145 9.93 -0.10 12.29
N PHE A 146 9.01 -0.70 11.54
CA PHE A 146 9.33 -1.55 10.39
C PHE A 146 10.20 -0.80 9.35
N GLU A 147 9.82 0.42 8.98
CA GLU A 147 10.60 1.26 8.07
C GLU A 147 12.02 1.55 8.59
N LYS A 148 12.15 1.88 9.88
CA LYS A 148 13.47 2.11 10.51
C LYS A 148 14.36 0.87 10.44
N LEU A 149 13.81 -0.32 10.63
CA LEU A 149 14.54 -1.59 10.52
C LEU A 149 15.02 -1.82 9.08
N LEU A 150 14.16 -1.57 8.08
CA LEU A 150 14.53 -1.66 6.66
C LEU A 150 15.69 -0.73 6.31
N ARG A 151 15.65 0.53 6.77
CA ARG A 151 16.72 1.50 6.55
C ARG A 151 18.04 1.06 7.18
N LYS A 152 18.01 0.49 8.39
CA LYS A 152 19.21 -0.03 9.06
C LYS A 152 19.83 -1.20 8.28
N LYS A 153 19.01 -2.13 7.77
CA LYS A 153 19.47 -3.27 6.96
C LYS A 153 20.15 -2.82 5.66
N GLN A 154 19.52 -1.88 4.94
CA GLN A 154 20.09 -1.32 3.72
C GLN A 154 21.42 -0.59 3.94
N LYS A 155 21.59 0.09 5.09
CA LYS A 155 22.87 0.72 5.44
C LYS A 155 23.97 -0.31 5.71
N LYS A 156 23.63 -1.45 6.34
CA LYS A 156 24.58 -2.53 6.63
C LYS A 156 25.01 -3.31 5.37
N SER A 157 24.13 -3.45 4.38
CA SER A 157 24.45 -4.15 3.12
C SER A 157 25.36 -3.36 2.17
N LYS A 158 25.64 -2.08 2.46
CA LYS A 158 26.51 -1.20 1.67
C LYS A 158 27.92 -1.03 2.28
N HIS A 159 28.27 -1.84 3.27
CA HIS A 159 29.62 -2.01 3.80
C HIS A 159 30.03 -3.45 3.57
#